data_AF-T0TBM8-F1
#
_entry.id   AF-T0TBM8-F1
#
_cell.length_a   1.000
_cell.length_b   1.000
_cell.length_c   1.000
_cell.angle_alpha   90.00
_cell.angle_beta   90.00
_cell.angle_gamma   90.00
#
_symmetry.space_group_name_H-M   'P 1'
#
loop_
_entity.id
_entity.type
_entity.pdbx_description
1 polymer ?
#
loop_
_entity_poly.entity_id
_entity_poly.type
_entity_poly.pdbx_seq_one_letter_code
_entity_poly.pdbx_strand_id
1 'polypeptide(L)'
;MIDLEEILSKMNPNQKINYDRVMQQMAKRWAQEEVRPKILVHVCCAPCSTYTLEYLTQYADLTVYFANSNIHPKDEYLRRAYVVQKFISDFNEKQEIMLTSLRHLMTHQNIFKRFTV
;
A
#
# COMPACT_ATOMS: atom_id res chain seq x y z
N MET A 1 -14.92 -1.21 7.66
CA MET A 1 -14.35 -0.40 6.57
C MET A 1 -14.20 1.01 7.12
N ILE A 2 -13.08 1.69 6.88
CA ILE A 2 -12.92 3.08 7.34
C ILE A 2 -14.02 3.89 6.66
N ASP A 3 -14.92 4.47 7.44
CA ASP A 3 -16.03 5.25 6.92
C ASP A 3 -15.59 6.69 6.74
N LEU A 4 -15.43 7.10 5.47
CA LEU A 4 -15.06 8.45 5.11
C LEU A 4 -16.15 9.45 5.51
N GLU A 5 -17.42 9.04 5.46
CA GLU A 5 -18.57 9.89 5.78
C GLU A 5 -18.61 10.19 7.29
N GLU A 6 -18.24 9.23 8.14
CA GLU A 6 -18.09 9.43 9.59
C GLU A 6 -16.99 10.46 9.92
N ILE A 7 -15.90 10.47 9.15
CA ILE A 7 -14.80 11.44 9.35
C ILE A 7 -15.21 12.83 8.88
N LEU A 8 -15.84 12.93 7.69
CA LEU A 8 -16.22 14.21 7.09
C LEU A 8 -17.35 14.90 7.86
N SER A 9 -18.29 14.14 8.43
CA SER A 9 -19.41 14.69 9.22
C SER A 9 -18.97 15.38 10.52
N LYS A 10 -17.78 15.05 11.04
CA LYS A 10 -17.20 15.67 12.25
C LYS A 10 -16.33 16.90 11.94
N MET A 11 -16.15 17.24 10.67
CA MET A 11 -15.32 18.38 10.23
C MET A 11 -16.17 19.60 9.85
N ASN A 12 -15.62 20.79 10.06
CA ASN A 12 -16.28 22.02 9.65
C ASN A 12 -16.43 22.09 8.12
N PRO A 13 -17.58 22.56 7.60
CA PRO A 13 -17.74 22.79 6.17
C PRO A 13 -16.67 23.80 5.68
N ASN A 14 -16.03 23.51 4.55
CA ASN A 14 -14.94 24.29 3.92
C ASN A 14 -13.58 24.31 4.64
N GLN A 15 -13.37 23.46 5.66
CA GLN A 15 -12.05 23.34 6.28
C GLN A 15 -11.09 22.51 5.40
N LYS A 16 -9.88 23.03 5.14
CA LYS A 16 -8.82 22.26 4.48
C LYS A 16 -8.40 21.07 5.37
N ILE A 17 -8.59 19.87 4.86
CA ILE A 17 -8.27 18.63 5.59
C ILE A 17 -6.76 18.41 5.59
N ASN A 18 -6.20 18.17 6.77
CA ASN A 18 -4.84 17.67 6.92
C ASN A 18 -4.90 16.14 7.08
N TYR A 19 -4.62 15.41 6.00
CA TYR A 19 -4.71 13.95 5.98
C TYR A 19 -3.70 13.25 6.89
N ASP A 20 -2.55 13.86 7.16
CA ASP A 20 -1.59 13.31 8.12
C ASP A 20 -2.18 13.32 9.54
N ARG A 21 -2.81 14.42 9.95
CA ARG A 21 -3.50 14.48 11.25
C ARG A 21 -4.64 13.48 11.35
N VAL A 22 -5.41 13.32 10.28
CA VAL A 22 -6.50 12.33 10.22
C VAL A 22 -5.93 10.92 10.35
N MET A 23 -4.84 10.60 9.65
CA MET A 23 -4.17 9.30 9.76
C MET A 23 -3.69 9.06 11.18
N GLN A 24 -3.00 10.02 11.81
CA GLN A 24 -2.54 9.90 13.19
C GLN A 24 -3.68 9.67 14.19
N GLN A 25 -4.85 10.29 13.98
CA GLN A 25 -6.03 10.04 14.80
C GLN A 25 -6.58 8.62 14.58
N MET A 26 -6.63 8.14 13.34
CA MET A 26 -7.03 6.78 13.02
C MET A 26 -6.07 5.75 13.63
N ALA A 27 -4.76 5.97 13.52
CA ALA A 27 -3.73 5.14 14.13
C ALA A 27 -3.88 5.03 15.65
N LYS A 28 -4.16 6.15 16.33
CA LYS A 28 -4.43 6.16 17.78
C LYS A 28 -5.67 5.34 18.12
N ARG A 29 -6.73 5.47 17.34
CA ARG A 29 -7.97 4.70 17.55
C ARG A 29 -7.74 3.20 17.36
N TRP A 30 -7.03 2.80 16.30
CA TRP A 30 -6.66 1.41 16.06
C TRP A 30 -5.81 0.81 17.19
N ALA A 31 -4.88 1.60 17.74
CA ALA A 31 -4.10 1.19 18.90
C ALA A 31 -4.97 1.00 20.16
N GLN A 32 -5.94 1.89 20.40
CA GLN A 32 -6.87 1.78 21.53
C GLN A 32 -7.83 0.59 21.41
N GLU A 33 -8.25 0.28 20.18
CA GLU A 33 -9.14 -0.83 19.88
C GLU A 33 -8.38 -2.16 19.70
N GLU A 34 -7.06 -2.15 19.81
CA GLU A 34 -6.16 -3.30 19.55
C GLU A 34 -6.38 -3.95 18.16
N VAL A 35 -6.78 -3.13 17.17
CA VAL A 35 -7.05 -3.57 15.79
C VAL A 35 -5.91 -3.19 14.87
N ARG A 36 -5.50 -4.14 14.01
CA ARG A 36 -4.59 -3.87 12.89
C ARG A 36 -5.34 -4.03 11.56
N PRO A 37 -5.65 -2.93 10.84
CA PRO A 37 -6.35 -3.04 9.57
C PRO A 37 -5.48 -3.70 8.51
N LYS A 38 -6.12 -4.48 7.63
CA LYS A 38 -5.47 -5.09 6.46
C LYS A 38 -5.58 -4.15 5.26
N ILE A 39 -4.45 -3.72 4.71
CA ILE A 39 -4.40 -2.73 3.62
C ILE A 39 -3.64 -3.31 2.42
N LEU A 40 -4.25 -3.20 1.23
CA LEU A 40 -3.59 -3.48 -0.03
C LEU A 40 -2.95 -2.20 -0.58
N VAL A 41 -1.63 -2.19 -0.72
CA VAL A 41 -0.86 -1.05 -1.22
C VAL A 41 -0.33 -1.36 -2.61
N HIS A 42 -0.72 -0.54 -3.58
CA HIS A 42 -0.20 -0.61 -4.93
C HIS A 42 1.15 0.12 -5.04
N VAL A 43 2.16 -0.57 -5.58
CA VAL A 43 3.53 -0.07 -5.72
C VAL A 43 4.01 -0.25 -7.16
N CYS A 44 4.64 0.78 -7.73
CA CYS A 44 5.26 0.73 -9.06
C CYS A 44 6.78 0.95 -9.03
N CYS A 45 7.34 1.30 -7.87
CA CYS A 45 8.75 1.58 -7.67
C CYS A 45 9.13 1.32 -6.20
N ALA A 46 10.10 0.43 -5.96
CA ALA A 46 10.57 0.10 -4.62
C ALA A 46 11.07 1.32 -3.82
N PRO A 47 12.05 2.11 -4.29
CA PRO A 47 12.61 3.22 -3.49
C PRO A 47 11.56 4.27 -3.11
N CYS A 48 10.59 4.54 -4.00
CA CYS A 48 9.59 5.58 -3.78
C CYS A 48 8.54 5.21 -2.72
N SER A 49 8.35 3.92 -2.46
CA SER A 49 7.33 3.43 -1.53
C SER A 49 7.88 2.99 -0.18
N THR A 50 9.21 2.97 -0.01
CA THR A 50 9.90 2.55 1.22
C THR A 50 9.36 3.23 2.46
N TYR A 51 9.43 4.57 2.54
CA TYR A 51 8.94 5.33 3.68
C TYR A 51 7.47 5.04 4.00
N THR A 52 6.61 5.00 2.97
CA THR A 52 5.18 4.74 3.17
C THR A 52 4.93 3.33 3.72
N LEU A 53 5.65 2.32 3.23
CA LEU A 53 5.53 0.95 3.71
C LEU A 53 6.07 0.82 5.14
N GLU A 54 7.24 1.39 5.44
CA GLU A 54 7.84 1.40 6.78
C GLU A 54 6.96 2.13 7.80
N TYR A 55 6.32 3.22 7.40
CA TYR A 55 5.45 3.99 8.27
C TYR A 55 4.10 3.29 8.51
N LEU A 56 3.46 2.78 7.45
CA LEU A 56 2.15 2.14 7.57
C LEU A 56 2.21 0.76 8.26
N THR A 57 3.31 0.01 8.12
CA THR A 57 3.47 -1.30 8.77
C THR A 57 3.42 -1.23 10.29
N GLN A 58 3.77 -0.09 10.88
CA GLN A 58 3.66 0.15 12.33
C GLN A 58 2.21 0.04 12.81
N TYR A 59 1.25 0.46 11.97
CA TYR A 59 -0.16 0.57 12.35
C TYR A 59 -1.07 -0.47 11.69
N ALA A 60 -0.66 -1.07 10.58
CA ALA A 60 -1.51 -1.89 9.72
C ALA A 60 -0.76 -3.09 9.13
N ASP A 61 -1.51 -4.14 8.79
CA ASP A 61 -1.00 -5.31 8.08
C ASP A 61 -1.07 -5.05 6.58
N LEU A 62 0.09 -4.90 5.94
CA LEU A 62 0.16 -4.50 4.54
C LEU A 62 0.37 -5.69 3.61
N THR A 63 -0.38 -5.65 2.52
CA THR A 63 -0.15 -6.47 1.34
C THR A 63 0.30 -5.57 0.20
N VAL A 64 1.48 -5.82 -0.36
CA VAL A 64 2.04 -5.07 -1.48
C VAL A 64 1.63 -5.71 -2.80
N TYR A 65 1.09 -4.91 -3.69
CA TYR A 65 0.74 -5.28 -5.06
C TYR A 65 1.61 -4.51 -6.05
N PHE A 66 2.44 -5.22 -6.82
CA PHE A 66 3.26 -4.61 -7.86
C PHE A 66 2.58 -4.71 -9.22
N ALA A 67 2.24 -3.57 -9.82
CA ALA A 67 1.70 -3.51 -11.18
C ALA A 67 1.95 -2.13 -11.79
N ASN A 68 2.27 -2.03 -13.06
CA ASN A 68 2.18 -0.78 -13.81
C ASN A 68 2.33 -1.12 -15.29
N SER A 69 1.26 -0.93 -16.07
CA SER A 69 1.24 -1.24 -17.50
C SER A 69 2.14 -0.31 -18.33
N ASN A 70 2.51 0.84 -17.78
CA ASN A 70 3.27 1.86 -18.51
C ASN A 70 4.79 1.67 -18.40
N ILE A 71 5.27 0.62 -17.72
CA ILE A 71 6.71 0.34 -17.61
C ILE A 71 7.15 -0.46 -18.83
N HIS A 72 7.92 0.21 -19.68
CA HIS A 72 8.58 -0.37 -20.84
C HIS A 72 10.07 -0.01 -20.81
N PRO A 73 10.96 -0.86 -21.35
CA PRO A 73 10.71 -2.20 -21.89
C PRO A 73 10.46 -3.24 -20.79
N LYS A 74 10.12 -4.49 -21.18
CA LYS A 74 9.81 -5.59 -20.25
C LYS A 74 10.92 -5.84 -19.20
N ASP A 75 12.17 -5.67 -19.59
CA ASP A 75 13.31 -5.86 -18.69
C ASP A 75 13.29 -4.87 -17.52
N GLU A 76 12.87 -3.62 -17.76
CA GLU A 76 12.70 -2.62 -16.69
C GLU A 76 11.55 -3.00 -15.75
N TYR A 77 10.46 -3.57 -16.27
CA TYR A 77 9.37 -4.08 -15.44
C TYR A 77 9.86 -5.19 -14.51
N LEU A 78 10.57 -6.18 -15.05
CA LEU A 78 11.13 -7.30 -14.28
C LEU A 78 12.14 -6.83 -13.25
N ARG A 79 13.01 -5.88 -13.62
CA ARG A 79 13.98 -5.28 -12.70
C ARG A 79 13.27 -4.59 -11.53
N ARG A 80 12.26 -3.75 -11.80
CA ARG A 80 11.50 -3.07 -10.75
C ARG A 80 10.73 -4.04 -9.86
N ALA A 81 10.12 -5.06 -10.44
CA ALA A 81 9.45 -6.13 -9.69
C ALA A 81 10.43 -6.84 -8.74
N TYR A 82 11.62 -7.18 -9.25
CA TYR A 82 12.68 -7.81 -8.47
C TYR A 82 13.13 -6.91 -7.31
N VAL A 83 13.36 -5.62 -7.54
CA VAL A 83 13.78 -4.70 -6.47
C VAL A 83 12.69 -4.56 -5.40
N VAL A 84 11.41 -4.54 -5.78
CA VAL A 84 10.29 -4.53 -4.80
C VAL A 84 10.28 -5.83 -3.99
N GLN A 85 10.41 -6.98 -4.66
CA GLN A 85 10.46 -8.27 -3.98
C GLN A 85 11.65 -8.37 -3.02
N LYS A 86 12.82 -7.89 -3.44
CA LYS A 86 14.03 -7.84 -2.63
C LYS A 86 13.83 -6.94 -1.41
N PHE A 87 13.29 -5.73 -1.59
CA PHE A 87 12.97 -4.83 -0.48
C PHE A 87 12.06 -5.49 0.56
N ILE A 88 11.01 -6.18 0.11
CA ILE A 88 10.07 -6.88 1.02
C ILE A 88 10.78 -8.01 1.77
N SER A 89 11.66 -8.77 1.11
CA SER A 89 12.47 -9.80 1.77
C SER A 89 13.39 -9.19 2.82
N ASP A 90 14.19 -8.20 2.42
CA ASP A 90 15.16 -7.52 3.28
C ASP A 90 14.47 -6.83 4.47
N PHE A 91 13.24 -6.31 4.28
CA PHE A 91 12.43 -5.71 5.33
C PHE A 91 11.94 -6.76 6.34
N ASN A 92 11.38 -7.87 5.84
CA ASN A 92 10.86 -8.97 6.68
C ASN A 92 11.97 -9.70 7.46
N GLU A 93 13.20 -9.73 6.95
CA GLU A 93 14.34 -10.29 7.69
C GLU A 93 14.80 -9.40 8.83
N LYS A 94 14.63 -8.07 8.71
CA LYS A 94 15.11 -7.09 9.70
C LYS A 94 14.05 -6.72 10.74
N GLN A 95 12.77 -6.87 10.40
CA GLN A 95 11.65 -6.43 11.22
C GLN A 95 10.82 -7.63 11.65
N GLU A 96 10.27 -7.60 12.87
CA GLU A 96 9.30 -8.60 13.34
C GLU A 96 7.92 -8.48 12.63
N ILE A 97 7.73 -7.44 11.81
CA ILE A 97 6.48 -7.16 11.09
C ILE A 97 6.56 -7.69 9.66
N MET A 98 5.65 -8.60 9.30
CA MET A 98 5.64 -9.25 7.99
C MET A 98 4.86 -8.47 6.93
N LEU A 99 5.55 -8.00 5.91
CA LEU A 99 4.96 -7.56 4.64
C LEU A 99 4.61 -8.76 3.77
N THR A 100 3.36 -8.82 3.31
CA THR A 100 2.93 -9.82 2.32
C THR A 100 3.02 -9.23 0.92
N SER A 101 3.43 -9.99 -0.09
CA SER A 101 3.40 -9.55 -1.49
C SER A 101 2.48 -10.44 -2.32
N LEU A 102 1.62 -9.82 -3.14
CA LEU A 102 0.86 -10.55 -4.15
C LEU A 102 1.72 -10.69 -5.40
N ARG A 103 2.19 -11.91 -5.65
CA ARG A 103 2.82 -12.26 -6.94
C ARG A 103 1.73 -12.34 -7.98
N HIS A 104 1.70 -11.38 -8.90
CA HIS A 104 1.01 -11.62 -10.14
C HIS A 104 1.89 -12.54 -11.01
N LEU A 105 1.42 -13.77 -11.25
CA LEU A 105 1.94 -14.63 -12.32
C LEU A 105 1.80 -13.83 -13.62
N MET A 106 2.93 -13.38 -14.17
CA MET A 106 3.02 -12.67 -15.43
C MET A 106 2.71 -13.63 -16.60
N THR A 107 1.45 -14.02 -16.79
CA THR A 107 0.94 -14.38 -18.11
C THR A 107 0.44 -13.10 -18.77
N HIS A 108 1.25 -12.57 -19.68
CA HIS A 108 1.11 -11.30 -20.39
C HIS A 108 -0.20 -11.11 -21.20
N GLN A 109 -1.17 -12.01 -21.13
CA GLN A 109 -2.37 -12.00 -21.98
C GLN A 109 -3.69 -11.57 -21.30
N ASN A 110 -3.76 -11.43 -19.97
CA ASN A 110 -5.08 -11.28 -19.30
C ASN A 110 -5.35 -10.00 -18.52
N ILE A 111 -4.43 -9.01 -18.50
CA ILE A 111 -4.72 -7.72 -17.84
C ILE A 111 -5.61 -6.82 -18.69
N PHE A 112 -5.52 -6.89 -20.02
CA PHE A 112 -6.28 -6.02 -20.93
C PHE A 112 -7.72 -6.47 -21.23
N LYS A 113 -8.15 -7.66 -20.80
CA LYS A 113 -9.52 -8.16 -21.08
C LYS A 113 -10.54 -7.94 -19.95
N ARG A 114 -10.16 -7.30 -18.84
CA ARG A 114 -11.07 -7.16 -17.67
C ARG A 114 -11.43 -5.71 -17.30
N PHE A 115 -11.02 -4.74 -18.10
CA PHE A 115 -11.35 -3.32 -17.95
C PHE A 115 -11.76 -2.68 -19.29
N THR A 116 -12.65 -3.35 -20.01
CA THR A 116 -13.46 -2.73 -21.06
C THR A 116 -14.91 -2.99 -20.69
N VAL A 117 -15.68 -1.90 -20.67
CA VAL A 117 -17.08 -1.70 -20.22
C VAL A 117 -17.99 -2.91 -20.38
#